data_AF-A0AAP0M099-F1
#
_entry.id   AF-A0AAP0M099-F1
#
_cell.length_a   1.000
_cell.length_b   1.000
_cell.length_c   1.000
_cell.angle_alpha   90.00
_cell.angle_beta   90.00
_cell.angle_gamma   90.00
#
_symmetry.space_group_name_H-M   'P 1'
#
loop_
_entity.id
_entity.type
_entity.pdbx_description
1 polymer ?
#
loop_
_entity_poly.entity_id
_entity_poly.type
_entity_poly.pdbx_seq_one_letter_code
_entity_poly.pdbx_strand_id
1 'polypeptide(L)' 'MEIVWSEHNHRVLLGDLIDLEGWFEFNGTFTLDTLYYAKYTNRGSGASEKGRVKWPCCYVVTNATEIQSFTVESFIH' A
#
# COMPACT_ATOMS: atom_id res chain seq x y z
N MET A 1 -10.17 1.38 -0.97
CA MET A 1 -9.16 0.38 -1.36
C MET A 1 -8.23 1.05 -2.34
N GLU A 2 -7.08 1.52 -1.88
CA GLU A 2 -6.04 2.05 -2.77
C GLU A 2 -4.89 1.05 -2.73
N ILE A 3 -4.94 0.11 -3.68
CA ILE A 3 -3.81 -0.77 -3.95
C ILE A 3 -3.06 -0.11 -5.10
N VAL A 4 -1.92 0.52 -4.78
CA VAL A 4 -1.03 1.01 -5.82
C VAL A 4 -0.17 -0.17 -6.25
N TRP A 5 -0.56 -0.81 -7.34
CA TRP A 5 0.13 -1.97 -7.89
C TRP A 5 0.36 -1.80 -9.41
N SER A 6 1.39 -2.49 -9.91
CA SER A 6 1.74 -2.53 -11.32
C SER A 6 2.03 -3.97 -11.75
N GLU A 7 1.21 -4.45 -12.68
CA GLU A 7 1.41 -5.64 -13.51
C GLU A 7 2.80 -5.61 -14.18
N HIS A 8 3.54 -6.72 -14.13
CA HIS A 8 4.72 -6.98 -14.98
C HIS A 8 5.92 -6.03 -14.82
N ASN A 9 6.74 -6.27 -13.79
CA ASN A 9 8.15 -5.82 -13.68
C ASN A 9 8.38 -4.30 -13.50
N HIS A 10 7.33 -3.49 -13.39
CA HIS A 10 7.45 -2.07 -13.05
C HIS A 10 7.11 -1.88 -11.58
N ARG A 11 8.14 -1.60 -10.76
CA ARG A 11 7.95 -1.24 -9.35
C ARG A 11 7.27 0.12 -9.28
N VAL A 12 6.37 0.31 -8.32
CA VAL A 12 5.77 1.62 -8.06
C VAL A 12 6.84 2.56 -7.50
N LEU A 13 7.07 3.70 -8.16
CA LEU A 13 7.95 4.76 -7.69
C LEU A 13 7.15 5.84 -6.97
N LEU A 14 7.43 6.02 -5.68
CA LEU A 14 6.87 7.08 -4.85
C LEU A 14 7.88 8.22 -4.73
N GLY A 15 7.46 9.42 -5.14
CA GLY A 15 8.23 10.65 -4.99
C GLY A 15 8.03 11.32 -3.63
N ASP A 16 8.77 12.38 -3.37
CA ASP A 16 8.80 13.10 -2.08
C ASP A 16 7.55 13.93 -1.78
N LEU A 17 6.60 13.98 -2.71
CA LEU A 17 5.29 14.61 -2.47
C LEU A 17 4.44 13.80 -1.47
N ILE A 18 4.77 12.53 -1.26
CA ILE A 18 4.07 11.67 -0.30
C ILE A 18 4.56 11.99 1.11
N ASP A 19 3.63 12.35 1.99
CA ASP A 19 3.93 12.60 3.39
C ASP A 19 4.60 11.39 4.06
N LEU A 20 5.42 11.65 5.09
CA LEU A 20 6.07 10.61 5.88
C LEU A 20 5.05 9.67 6.54
N GLU A 21 3.87 10.18 6.93
CA GLU A 21 2.78 9.38 7.49
C GLU A 21 2.12 8.47 6.44
N GLY A 22 2.08 8.92 5.19
CA GLY A 22 1.69 8.17 3.99
C GLY A 22 0.19 7.99 3.77
N TRP A 23 -0.60 7.81 4.83
CA TRP A 23 -2.06 7.68 4.79
C TRP A 23 -2.69 8.69 5.73
N PHE A 24 -3.91 9.15 5.40
CA PHE A 24 -4.64 10.15 6.16
C PHE A 24 -5.99 9.61 6.64
N GLU A 25 -6.42 10.00 7.84
CA GLU A 25 -7.70 9.57 8.39
C GLU A 25 -8.85 10.23 7.62
N PHE A 26 -9.78 9.44 7.13
CA PHE A 26 -10.94 10.00 6.44
C PHE A 26 -11.93 10.66 7.42
N ASN A 27 -12.20 10.02 8.57
CA ASN A 27 -13.09 10.55 9.62
C ASN A 27 -12.76 9.92 10.99
N GLY A 28 -11.70 10.40 11.63
CA GLY A 28 -11.20 9.85 12.90
C GLY A 28 -10.86 8.36 12.78
N THR A 29 -11.22 7.57 13.79
CA THR A 29 -10.94 6.13 13.83
C THR A 29 -11.89 5.27 13.00
N PHE A 30 -12.86 5.88 12.30
CA PHE A 30 -13.79 5.16 11.46
C PHE A 30 -13.00 4.37 10.40
N THR A 31 -13.13 3.04 10.42
CA THR A 31 -12.54 2.06 9.47
C THR A 31 -11.04 1.72 9.61
N LEU A 32 -10.33 2.22 10.62
CA LEU A 32 -8.92 1.84 10.84
C LEU A 32 -8.70 0.35 11.14
N ASP A 33 -9.76 -0.37 11.49
CA ASP A 33 -9.71 -1.81 11.81
C ASP A 33 -10.23 -2.71 10.67
N THR A 34 -10.92 -2.14 9.68
CA THR A 34 -11.60 -2.92 8.61
C THR A 34 -11.00 -2.72 7.22
N LEU A 35 -10.13 -1.72 7.05
CA LEU A 35 -9.46 -1.47 5.79
C LEU A 35 -8.28 -2.42 5.59
N TYR A 36 -7.86 -2.55 4.33
CA TYR A 36 -6.64 -3.25 3.94
C TYR A 36 -5.82 -2.33 3.03
N TYR A 37 -4.83 -1.66 3.64
CA TYR A 37 -3.88 -0.79 2.95
C TYR A 37 -2.55 -1.53 2.83
N ALA A 38 -2.25 -2.07 1.64
CA ALA A 38 -1.01 -2.80 1.41
C ALA A 38 -0.01 -1.99 0.58
N LYS A 39 1.26 -2.02 0.98
CA LYS A 39 2.41 -1.61 0.17
C LYS A 39 3.19 -2.85 -0.24
N TYR A 40 3.50 -2.99 -1.53
CA TYR A 40 4.29 -4.12 -2.05
C TYR A 40 5.40 -3.63 -2.98
N THR A 41 6.65 -3.78 -2.53
CA THR A 41 7.87 -3.50 -3.32
C THR A 41 8.03 -2.08 -3.89
N ASN A 42 7.35 -1.09 -3.29
CA ASN A 42 7.47 0.32 -3.68
C ASN A 42 8.92 0.82 -3.51
N ARG A 43 9.35 1.72 -4.40
CA ARG A 43 10.68 2.34 -4.39
C ARG A 43 10.56 3.85 -4.59
N GLY A 44 11.69 4.56 -4.53
CA GLY A 44 11.71 6.01 -4.63
C GLY A 44 11.80 6.67 -3.26
N SER A 45 12.01 7.97 -3.28
CA SER A 45 12.35 8.77 -2.10
C SER A 45 11.18 8.88 -1.11
N GLY A 46 9.94 8.83 -1.61
CA GLY A 46 8.73 8.71 -0.80
C GLY A 46 8.38 7.29 -0.38
N ALA A 47 9.15 6.25 -0.71
CA ALA A 47 8.77 4.86 -0.40
C ALA A 47 9.10 4.42 1.04
N SER A 48 9.95 5.19 1.73
CA SER A 48 10.39 4.90 3.10
C SER A 48 9.23 4.55 4.04
N GLU A 49 9.50 3.62 4.94
CA GLU A 49 8.54 3.16 5.96
C GLU A 49 8.76 3.86 7.30
N LYS A 50 9.89 4.57 7.48
CA LYS A 50 10.35 5.09 8.77
C LYS A 50 9.50 6.20 9.41
N GLY A 51 8.37 6.58 8.81
CA GLY A 51 7.42 7.55 9.37
C GLY A 51 5.96 7.14 9.19
N ARG A 52 5.69 5.94 8.67
CA ARG A 52 4.33 5.54 8.33
C ARG A 52 3.49 5.31 9.56
N VAL A 53 2.21 5.66 9.45
CA VAL A 53 1.20 5.32 10.45
C VAL A 53 1.19 3.81 10.72
N LYS A 54 1.01 3.43 11.98
CA LYS A 54 1.03 2.02 12.43
C LYS A 54 -0.37 1.46 12.64
N TRP A 55 -1.31 1.87 11.79
CA TRP A 55 -2.69 1.39 11.92
C TRP A 55 -2.77 -0.11 11.65
N PRO A 56 -3.66 -0.84 12.35
CA PRO A 56 -3.82 -2.28 12.16
C PRO A 56 -4.14 -2.69 10.72
N CYS A 57 -4.80 -1.80 9.96
CA CYS A 57 -5.15 -1.98 8.56
C CYS A 57 -4.00 -1.74 7.56
N CYS A 58 -2.82 -1.28 7.99
CA CYS A 58 -1.69 -0.99 7.12
C CYS A 58 -0.67 -2.12 7.11
N TYR A 59 -0.39 -2.66 5.92
CA TYR A 59 0.46 -3.82 5.71
C TYR A 59 1.64 -3.50 4.79
N VAL A 60 2.84 -3.90 5.21
CA VAL A 60 4.03 -3.98 4.35
C VAL A 60 4.13 -5.43 3.88
N VAL A 61 3.73 -5.67 2.64
CA VAL A 61 3.71 -7.01 2.07
C VAL A 61 5.06 -7.28 1.41
N THR A 62 5.68 -8.40 1.79
CA THR A 62 6.98 -8.83 1.25
C THR A 62 6.87 -10.11 0.42
N ASN A 63 5.81 -10.89 0.61
CA ASN A 63 5.56 -12.13 -0.13
C ASN A 63 4.74 -11.87 -1.39
N ALA A 64 5.26 -12.28 -2.55
CA ALA A 64 4.57 -12.16 -3.83
C ALA A 64 3.26 -12.96 -3.88
N THR A 65 3.16 -14.09 -3.17
CA THR A 65 1.96 -14.92 -3.16
C THR A 65 0.78 -14.21 -2.48
N GLU A 66 1.03 -13.36 -1.49
CA GLU A 66 -0.02 -12.61 -0.79
C GLU A 66 -0.67 -11.55 -1.69
N ILE A 67 0.06 -11.03 -2.69
CA ILE A 67 -0.48 -10.02 -3.61
C ILE A 67 -1.12 -10.61 -4.87
N GLN A 68 -1.03 -11.93 -5.06
CA GLN A 68 -1.46 -12.58 -6.29
C GLN A 68 -2.95 -12.38 -6.57
N SER A 69 -3.78 -12.35 -5.53
CA SER A 69 -5.22 -12.08 -5.64
C SER A 69 -5.55 -10.64 -6.06
N PHE A 70 -4.58 -9.73 -6.00
CA PHE A 70 -4.73 -8.33 -6.38
C PHE A 70 -4.15 -8.03 -7.78
N THR A 71 -3.69 -9.06 -8.52
CA THR A 71 -3.39 -8.88 -9.94
C THR A 71 -4.68 -8.68 -10.73
N VAL A 72 -4.62 -7.98 -11.86
CA VAL A 72 -5.77 -7.80 -12.76
C VAL A 72 -6.35 -9.17 -13.10
N GLU A 73 -5.52 -10.11 -13.53
CA GLU A 73 -5.94 -11.47 -13.89
C GLU A 73 -6.68 -12.19 -12.76
N SER A 74 -6.19 -12.11 -11.51
CA SER A 74 -6.83 -12.84 -10.41
C SER A 74 -8.03 -12.10 -9.80
N PHE A 75 -8.09 -10.77 -9.94
CA PHE A 75 -9.07 -9.96 -9.22
C PHE A 75 -10.39 -9.82 -9.99
N ILE A 76 -10.35 -9.75 -11.32
CA ILE A 76 -11.55 -9.50 -12.15
C ILE A 76 -12.15 -10.77 -12.77
N HIS A 77 -11.60 -11.95 -12.44
CA HIS A 77 -11.85 -13.20 -13.17
C HIS A 77 -12.54 -14.27 -12.32
#